data_AF-A0A5C1H8I0-F1
#
_entry.id   AF-A0A5C1H8I0-F1
#
_cell.length_a   1.000
_cell.length_b   1.000
_cell.length_c   1.000
_cell.angle_alpha   90.00
_cell.angle_beta   90.00
_cell.angle_gamma   90.00
#
_symmetry.space_group_name_H-M   'P 1'
#
loop_
_entity.id
_entity.type
_entity.pdbx_description
1 polymer ?
#
loop_
_entity_poly.entity_id
_entity_poly.type
_entity_poly.pdbx_seq_one_letter_code
_entity_poly.pdbx_strand_id
1 'polypeptide(L)' 'MIGLYKNHTKSDYKFIKLKKQIYTIKKLGIYNSKIKIFYIIYYMISKYIKLGNKINKNIIHLILKDLNF' A
#
# COMPACT_ATOMS: atom_id res chain seq x y z
N MET A 1 7.54 1.66 7.55
CA MET A 1 6.15 1.16 7.67
C MET A 1 5.49 1.25 6.30
N ILE A 2 4.79 0.20 5.87
CA ILE A 2 3.98 0.20 4.64
C ILE A 2 2.58 0.69 5.01
N GLY A 3 2.14 1.77 4.38
CA GLY A 3 0.88 2.44 4.72
C GLY A 3 0.14 3.00 3.51
N LEU A 4 -1.15 3.28 3.70
CA LEU A 4 -1.98 4.00 2.74
C LEU A 4 -1.84 5.49 3.01
N TYR A 5 -1.49 6.25 1.97
CA TYR A 5 -1.33 7.69 2.06
C TYR A 5 -2.23 8.35 1.01
N LYS A 6 -3.01 9.35 1.43
CA LYS A 6 -3.80 10.16 0.50
C LYS A 6 -2.85 10.93 -0.42
N ASN A 7 -3.20 11.06 -1.69
CA ASN A 7 -2.51 11.97 -2.58
C ASN A 7 -3.12 13.37 -2.44
N HIS A 8 -2.32 14.40 -2.18
CA HIS A 8 -2.82 15.76 -1.92
C HIS A 8 -3.19 16.53 -3.20
N THR A 9 -2.90 16.00 -4.39
CA THR A 9 -3.03 16.72 -5.66
C THR A 9 -4.35 16.45 -6.42
N LYS A 10 -5.50 16.37 -5.73
CA LYS A 10 -6.86 16.24 -6.32
C LYS A 10 -7.25 14.87 -6.87
N SER A 11 -7.11 13.77 -6.11
CA SER A 11 -7.73 12.52 -6.54
C SER A 11 -8.17 11.65 -5.36
N ASP A 12 -9.30 10.93 -5.52
CA ASP A 12 -9.82 9.94 -4.56
C ASP A 12 -8.89 8.73 -4.34
N TYR A 13 -7.68 8.78 -4.93
CA TYR A 13 -6.70 7.71 -4.87
C TYR A 13 -5.83 7.83 -3.62
N LYS A 14 -5.68 6.70 -2.94
CA LYS A 14 -4.69 6.47 -1.90
C LYS A 14 -3.53 5.68 -2.50
N PHE A 15 -2.31 6.11 -2.28
CA PHE A 15 -1.13 5.35 -2.66
C PHE A 15 -0.67 4.47 -1.52
N ILE A 16 -0.34 3.22 -1.84
CA ILE A 16 0.34 2.32 -0.93
C ILE A 16 1.82 2.67 -1.03
N LYS A 17 2.39 3.23 0.03
CA LYS A 17 3.78 3.68 0.05
C LYS A 17 4.53 3.07 1.23
N LEU A 18 5.82 2.84 1.03
CA LEU A 18 6.73 2.54 2.12
C LEU A 18 7.31 3.86 2.65
N LYS A 19 7.05 4.18 3.92
CA LYS A 19 7.79 5.21 4.65
C LYS A 19 9.05 4.58 5.25
N LYS A 20 10.21 4.88 4.65
CA LYS A 20 11.52 4.66 5.28
C LYS A 20 11.89 5.94 6.04
N GLN A 21 12.59 5.82 7.17
CA GLN A 21 13.02 6.97 8.00
C GLN A 21 13.90 7.97 7.24
N ILE A 22 14.47 7.57 6.10
CA ILE A 22 15.41 8.35 5.32
C ILE A 22 14.86 8.48 3.89
N TYR A 23 13.97 9.47 3.73
CA TYR A 23 13.58 10.22 2.53
C TYR A 23 13.07 9.54 1.23
N THR A 24 13.21 8.23 1.01
CA THR A 24 12.69 7.59 -0.23
C THR A 24 11.33 6.92 -0.01
N ILE A 25 10.27 7.63 -0.39
CA ILE A 25 8.91 7.11 -0.45
C ILE A 25 8.77 6.27 -1.74
N LYS A 26 8.89 4.94 -1.62
CA LYS A 26 8.61 4.04 -2.75
C LYS A 26 7.11 3.76 -2.85
N LYS A 27 6.56 3.95 -4.05
CA LYS A 27 5.17 3.59 -4.40
C LYS A 27 5.11 2.08 -4.63
N LEU A 28 4.25 1.41 -3.88
CA LEU A 28 4.06 -0.05 -3.89
C LEU A 28 2.71 -0.46 -4.48
N GLY A 29 1.82 0.50 -4.71
CA GLY A 29 0.48 0.23 -5.21
C GLY A 29 -0.44 1.45 -5.18
N ILE A 30 -1.66 1.24 -5.62
CA ILE A 30 -2.73 2.22 -5.72
C ILE A 30 -4.01 1.60 -5.17
N TYR A 31 -4.77 2.39 -4.43
CA TYR A 31 -6.09 2.01 -3.93
C TYR A 31 -7.06 3.17 -4.15
N ASN A 32 -8.24 2.90 -4.71
CA ASN A 32 -9.35 3.84 -4.80
C ASN A 32 -10.65 3.11 -4.45
N SER A 33 -11.28 3.54 -3.35
CA SER A 33 -12.52 2.93 -2.88
C SER A 33 -13.73 3.22 -3.76
N LYS A 34 -13.79 4.40 -4.42
CA LYS A 34 -14.94 4.81 -5.23
C LYS A 34 -15.01 4.03 -6.55
N ILE A 35 -13.86 3.87 -7.19
CA ILE A 35 -13.73 3.18 -8.49
C ILE A 35 -13.41 1.68 -8.30
N LYS A 36 -13.36 1.20 -7.04
CA LYS A 36 -13.00 -0.19 -6.68
C LYS A 36 -11.66 -0.67 -7.28
N ILE A 37 -10.68 0.23 -7.37
CA ILE A 37 -9.35 -0.11 -7.87
C ILE A 37 -8.47 -0.50 -6.68
N PHE A 38 -7.88 -1.68 -6.76
CA PHE A 38 -6.80 -2.11 -5.90
C PHE A 38 -5.70 -2.73 -6.75
N TYR A 39 -4.51 -2.15 -6.68
CA TYR A 39 -3.33 -2.66 -7.37
C TYR A 39 -2.15 -2.62 -6.41
N ILE A 40 -1.42 -3.73 -6.33
CA ILE A 40 -0.28 -3.84 -5.43
C ILE A 40 0.82 -4.70 -6.03
N ILE A 41 2.08 -4.30 -5.78
CA ILE A 41 3.24 -5.02 -6.27
C ILE A 41 3.64 -6.07 -5.22
N TYR A 42 3.05 -7.27 -5.32
CA TYR A 42 3.18 -8.34 -4.32
C TYR A 42 4.63 -8.72 -3.98
N TYR A 43 5.52 -8.82 -4.98
CA TYR A 43 6.93 -9.16 -4.74
C TYR A 43 7.64 -8.12 -3.87
N MET A 44 7.30 -6.82 -4.03
CA MET A 44 7.87 -5.75 -3.22
C MET A 44 7.35 -5.79 -1.79
N ILE A 45 6.06 -6.05 -1.59
CA ILE A 45 5.49 -6.20 -0.24
C ILE A 45 6.20 -7.34 0.48
N SER A 46 6.29 -8.51 -0.14
CA SER A 46 6.94 -9.69 0.43
C SER A 46 8.38 -9.38 0.83
N LYS A 47 9.14 -8.71 -0.05
CA LYS A 47 10.51 -8.25 0.25
C LYS A 47 10.57 -7.36 1.48
N TYR A 48 9.66 -6.39 1.62
CA TYR A 48 9.67 -5.47 2.76
C TYR A 48 9.18 -6.10 4.07
N ILE A 49 8.24 -7.05 4.01
CA ILE A 49 7.86 -7.87 5.18
C ILE A 49 9.08 -8.63 5.68
N LYS A 50 9.81 -9.30 4.78
CA LYS A 50 11.04 -10.05 5.12
C LYS A 50 12.12 -9.16 5.74
N LEU A 51 12.16 -7.87 5.37
CA LEU A 51 13.06 -6.87 5.96
C LEU A 51 12.54 -6.28 7.30
N GLY A 52 11.50 -6.86 7.89
CA GLY A 52 10.95 -6.43 9.18
C GLY A 52 10.06 -5.18 9.11
N ASN A 53 9.65 -4.72 7.92
CA ASN A 53 8.76 -3.58 7.83
C ASN A 53 7.32 -3.97 8.22
N LYS A 54 6.78 -3.28 9.25
CA LYS A 54 5.36 -3.39 9.61
C LYS A 54 4.44 -2.91 8.48
N ILE A 55 3.35 -3.63 8.26
CA ILE A 55 2.26 -3.31 7.32
C ILE A 55 1.05 -2.79 8.10
N ASN A 56 0.40 -1.76 7.59
CA ASN A 56 -0.86 -1.25 8.12
C ASN A 56 -2.00 -2.29 7.96
N LYS A 57 -2.78 -2.53 9.02
CA LYS A 57 -3.94 -3.44 9.04
C LYS A 57 -4.91 -3.23 7.86
N ASN A 58 -5.11 -1.98 7.43
CA ASN A 58 -5.98 -1.67 6.29
C ASN A 58 -5.45 -2.26 4.97
N ILE A 59 -4.13 -2.32 4.79
CA ILE A 59 -3.53 -2.94 3.60
C ILE A 59 -3.68 -4.45 3.66
N ILE A 60 -3.49 -5.06 4.84
CA ILE A 60 -3.70 -6.49 5.04
C ILE A 60 -5.15 -6.86 4.68
N HIS A 61 -6.12 -6.09 5.17
CA HIS A 61 -7.52 -6.31 4.83
C HIS A 61 -7.80 -6.18 3.33
N LEU A 62 -7.19 -5.21 2.64
CA LEU A 62 -7.33 -5.07 1.19
C LEU A 62 -6.69 -6.24 0.41
N ILE A 63 -5.52 -6.73 0.85
CA ILE A 63 -4.85 -7.88 0.24
C ILE A 63 -5.70 -9.15 0.42
N LEU A 64 -6.24 -9.39 1.62
CA LEU A 64 -7.09 -10.55 1.87
C LEU A 64 -8.36 -10.50 1.03
N LYS A 65 -8.98 -9.32 0.93
CA LYS A 65 -10.15 -9.09 0.08
C LYS A 65 -9.86 -9.36 -1.41
N ASP A 66 -8.69 -8.96 -1.91
CA ASP A 66 -8.28 -9.20 -3.31
C ASP A 66 -8.03 -10.69 -3.58
N LEU A 67 -7.55 -11.44 -2.58
CA LEU A 67 -7.30 -12.87 -2.66
C LEU A 67 -8.57 -13.72 -2.43
N ASN A 68 -9.76 -13.11 -2.28
CA ASN A 68 -11.01 -13.79 -1.95
C ASN A 68 -10.95 -14.69 -0.69
N PHE A 69 -10.16 -14.29 0.31
CA PHE A 69 -10.13 -14.94 1.63
C PHE A 69 -11.11 -14.30 2.62
#